data_AF-A0A174J805-F1
#
_entry.id   AF-A0A174J805-F1
#
_cell.length_a   1.000
_cell.length_b   1.000
_cell.length_c   1.000
_cell.angle_alpha   90.00
_cell.angle_beta   90.00
_cell.angle_gamma   90.00
#
_symmetry.space_group_name_H-M   'P 1'
#
loop_
_entity.id
_entity.type
_entity.pdbx_description
1 polymer ?
#
loop_
_entity_poly.entity_id
_entity_poly.type
_entity_poly.pdbx_seq_one_letter_code
_entity_poly.pdbx_strand_id
1 'polypeptide(L)'
;MKRERIFYLDFVRAVATISIIFTHYNALFIYNTSIPMPQKAILTMTVGNVYIGSWGVSLFLIISGAALMYVYENELDVLKFWKKRFINIYPMFWIAYIFAMLFNFYRIGSIDTSIGKWRYIFSILGIDGYIANWGVQTFFLVGEWFLGYIIIIYIIFPILRKGVNEYPLLLAIITAVLYILSIVLGAKDVSLFVKLPEFLFGMYFIKFIKKPNLKMALISLVIVVINTLVKPDFISVVQCTYVGIASFVCLAYVSELLQFDIIQKICKVICKYSYPCFIVHHFIIYRMVEKFNLDNITMGQNYLLFACCIVVIAVFSYLLLHVNDKVVQLLKKEAK
;
A
#
# COMPACT_ATOMS: atom_id res chain seq x y z
N MET A 1 -4.86 -19.79 -20.75
CA MET A 1 -3.52 -19.23 -21.04
C MET A 1 -3.00 -18.43 -19.85
N LYS A 2 -1.73 -18.57 -19.47
CA LYS A 2 -1.10 -17.77 -18.41
C LYS A 2 -0.74 -16.41 -19.02
N ARG A 3 -1.39 -15.31 -18.59
CA ARG A 3 -1.09 -13.96 -19.10
C ARG A 3 0.36 -13.59 -18.77
N GLU A 4 1.04 -12.92 -19.70
CA GLU A 4 2.43 -12.50 -19.54
C GLU A 4 2.59 -11.49 -18.41
N ARG A 5 3.75 -11.47 -17.77
CA ARG A 5 4.01 -10.56 -16.67
C ARG A 5 4.34 -9.17 -17.23
N ILE A 6 3.58 -8.16 -16.83
CA ILE A 6 3.81 -6.77 -17.23
C ILE A 6 4.89 -6.15 -16.33
N PHE A 7 6.07 -5.87 -16.90
CA PHE A 7 7.21 -5.34 -16.15
C PHE A 7 6.91 -3.98 -15.50
N TYR A 8 6.25 -3.05 -16.18
CA TYR A 8 5.98 -1.73 -15.62
C TYR A 8 5.17 -1.80 -14.32
N LEU A 9 4.24 -2.75 -14.19
CA LEU A 9 3.47 -2.94 -12.96
C LEU A 9 4.36 -3.40 -11.80
N ASP A 10 5.39 -4.19 -12.07
CA ASP A 10 6.36 -4.57 -11.05
C ASP A 10 7.32 -3.44 -10.71
N PHE A 11 7.73 -2.65 -11.71
CA PHE A 11 8.57 -1.49 -11.50
C PHE A 11 7.90 -0.46 -10.60
N VAL A 12 6.67 -0.04 -10.93
CA VAL A 12 5.93 0.93 -10.10
C VAL A 12 5.64 0.31 -8.72
N ARG A 13 5.38 -1.00 -8.62
CA ARG A 13 5.16 -1.67 -7.32
C ARG A 13 6.40 -1.59 -6.45
N ALA A 14 7.58 -1.84 -7.03
CA ALA A 14 8.83 -1.76 -6.32
C ALA A 14 9.11 -0.34 -5.80
N VAL A 15 8.90 0.68 -6.64
CA VAL A 15 8.99 2.09 -6.25
C VAL A 15 8.05 2.37 -5.09
N ALA A 16 6.77 2.00 -5.22
CA ALA A 16 5.79 2.23 -4.19
C ALA A 16 6.16 1.52 -2.87
N THR A 17 6.64 0.26 -2.90
CA THR A 17 7.08 -0.46 -1.68
C THR A 17 8.16 0.32 -0.95
N ILE A 18 9.15 0.80 -1.69
CA ILE A 18 10.27 1.58 -1.14
C ILE A 18 9.74 2.89 -0.53
N SER A 19 8.83 3.58 -1.22
CA SER A 19 8.22 4.83 -0.73
C SER A 19 7.49 4.65 0.60
N ILE A 20 6.74 3.55 0.77
CA ILE A 20 6.02 3.28 2.02
C ILE A 20 6.99 3.01 3.18
N ILE A 21 8.10 2.32 2.94
CA ILE A 21 9.14 2.13 3.98
C ILE A 21 9.72 3.49 4.38
N PHE A 22 10.08 4.34 3.41
CA PHE A 22 10.56 5.70 3.70
C PHE A 22 9.52 6.50 4.47
N THR A 23 8.25 6.37 4.12
CA THR A 23 7.14 7.08 4.77
C THR A 23 7.11 6.80 6.27
N HIS A 24 6.99 5.53 6.65
CA HIS A 24 6.81 5.18 8.06
C HIS A 24 8.07 5.44 8.89
N TYR A 25 9.25 5.32 8.28
CA TYR A 25 10.48 5.71 8.96
C TYR A 25 10.59 7.24 9.12
N ASN A 26 10.35 8.00 8.06
CA ASN A 26 10.48 9.45 8.09
C ASN A 26 9.39 10.12 8.94
N ALA A 27 8.20 9.51 9.05
CA ALA A 27 7.12 9.97 9.92
C ALA A 27 7.55 10.06 11.40
N LEU A 28 8.52 9.24 11.84
CA LEU A 28 9.05 9.29 13.19
C LEU A 28 9.68 10.64 13.53
N PHE A 29 10.28 11.32 12.56
CA PHE A 29 10.88 12.64 12.75
C PHE A 29 9.84 13.77 12.72
N ILE A 30 8.56 13.46 12.53
CA ILE A 30 7.46 14.42 12.61
C ILE A 30 6.62 14.17 13.86
N TYR A 31 6.32 12.90 14.17
CA TYR A 31 5.35 12.52 15.19
C TYR A 31 5.97 11.89 16.45
N ASN A 32 7.25 11.50 16.42
CA ASN A 32 7.92 10.79 17.51
C ASN A 32 9.15 11.54 18.06
N THR A 33 9.26 12.83 17.74
CA THR A 33 10.25 13.76 18.30
C THR A 33 9.55 14.85 19.09
N SER A 34 10.27 15.46 20.04
CA SER A 34 9.75 16.56 20.86
C SER A 34 9.40 17.79 20.03
N ILE A 35 10.17 18.03 18.95
CA ILE A 35 9.93 19.07 17.95
C ILE A 35 9.99 18.39 16.57
N PRO A 36 9.08 18.68 15.62
CA PRO A 36 9.16 18.14 14.27
C PRO A 36 10.51 18.48 13.59
N MET A 37 11.20 17.47 13.06
CA MET A 37 12.52 17.57 12.43
C MET A 37 12.50 17.04 10.98
N PRO A 38 11.69 17.59 10.06
CA PRO A 38 11.60 17.12 8.67
C PRO A 38 12.94 17.09 7.92
N GLN A 39 13.91 17.93 8.31
CA GLN A 39 15.27 17.95 7.78
C GLN A 39 16.07 16.68 8.04
N LYS A 40 15.65 15.86 9.03
CA LYS A 40 16.25 14.54 9.31
C LYS A 40 15.61 13.42 8.48
N ALA A 41 14.63 13.71 7.63
CA ALA A 41 14.02 12.69 6.78
C ALA A 41 15.06 12.06 5.84
N ILE A 42 14.95 10.76 5.63
CA ILE A 42 15.76 10.03 4.66
C ILE A 42 15.24 10.34 3.26
N LEU A 43 16.11 10.89 2.41
CA LEU A 43 15.85 11.35 1.04
C LEU A 43 14.82 12.49 0.92
N THR A 44 13.54 12.24 1.23
CA THR A 44 12.47 13.23 1.10
C THR A 44 11.23 12.88 1.92
N MET A 45 10.46 13.90 2.28
CA MET A 45 9.12 13.79 2.86
C MET A 45 8.00 13.85 1.81
N THR A 46 8.30 14.37 0.62
CA THR A 46 7.29 14.65 -0.40
C THR A 46 7.77 14.29 -1.81
N VAL A 47 6.82 13.96 -2.67
CA VAL A 47 7.00 13.78 -4.11
C VAL A 47 5.89 14.56 -4.80
N GLY A 48 6.23 15.46 -5.72
CA GLY A 48 5.21 16.26 -6.38
C GLY A 48 4.43 17.16 -5.40
N ASN A 49 5.06 17.70 -4.36
CA ASN A 49 4.42 18.42 -3.24
C ASN A 49 3.38 17.60 -2.43
N VAL A 50 3.30 16.28 -2.64
CA VAL A 50 2.41 15.38 -1.88
C VAL A 50 3.24 14.56 -0.91
N TYR A 51 2.72 14.31 0.30
CA TYR A 51 3.34 13.42 1.27
C TYR A 51 3.70 12.07 0.65
N ILE A 52 4.95 11.62 0.81
CA ILE A 52 5.48 10.42 0.17
C ILE A 52 4.67 9.16 0.47
N GLY A 53 4.01 9.10 1.64
CA GLY A 53 3.09 8.03 2.00
C GLY A 53 1.83 8.00 1.17
N SER A 54 1.13 9.13 1.08
CA SER A 54 -0.08 9.26 0.27
C SER A 54 0.23 8.97 -1.21
N TRP A 55 1.38 9.44 -1.69
CA TRP A 55 1.89 9.13 -3.03
C TRP A 55 2.14 7.63 -3.23
N GLY A 56 2.84 6.97 -2.31
CA GLY A 56 3.10 5.53 -2.37
C GLY A 56 1.82 4.70 -2.36
N VAL A 57 0.85 5.05 -1.50
CA VAL A 57 -0.46 4.38 -1.45
C VAL A 57 -1.21 4.55 -2.76
N SER A 58 -1.22 5.75 -3.34
CA SER A 58 -1.83 6.02 -4.64
C SER A 58 -1.30 5.08 -5.73
N LEU A 59 0.03 4.96 -5.84
CA LEU A 59 0.65 4.03 -6.78
C LEU A 59 0.22 2.58 -6.52
N PHE A 60 0.15 2.14 -5.26
CA PHE A 60 -0.31 0.81 -4.92
C PHE A 60 -1.75 0.53 -5.33
N LEU A 61 -2.63 1.51 -5.17
CA LEU A 61 -4.04 1.39 -5.55
C LEU A 61 -4.17 1.26 -7.06
N ILE A 62 -3.49 2.13 -7.81
CA ILE A 62 -3.49 2.10 -9.28
C ILE A 62 -2.96 0.75 -9.78
N ILE A 63 -1.83 0.27 -9.26
CA ILE A 63 -1.28 -1.04 -9.65
C ILE A 63 -2.22 -2.17 -9.26
N SER A 64 -2.87 -2.09 -8.10
CA SER A 64 -3.80 -3.13 -7.64
C SER A 64 -5.00 -3.25 -8.58
N GLY A 65 -5.59 -2.14 -9.00
CA GLY A 65 -6.66 -2.10 -9.99
C GLY A 65 -6.20 -2.58 -11.35
N ALA A 66 -5.04 -2.10 -11.82
CA ALA A 66 -4.45 -2.51 -13.08
C ALA A 66 -4.15 -4.01 -13.13
N ALA A 67 -3.45 -4.56 -12.13
CA ALA A 67 -3.12 -5.98 -12.09
C ALA A 67 -4.36 -6.87 -12.01
N LEU A 68 -5.39 -6.44 -11.28
CA LEU A 68 -6.66 -7.16 -11.21
C LEU A 68 -7.41 -7.16 -12.53
N MET A 69 -7.55 -6.00 -13.16
CA MET A 69 -8.19 -5.90 -14.48
C MET A 69 -7.40 -6.70 -15.50
N TYR A 70 -6.07 -6.61 -15.47
CA TYR A 70 -5.21 -7.38 -16.38
C TYR A 70 -5.38 -8.89 -16.21
N VAL A 71 -5.61 -9.43 -15.01
CA VAL A 71 -5.77 -10.88 -14.86
C VAL A 71 -7.20 -11.33 -15.16
N TYR A 72 -8.19 -10.57 -14.72
CA TYR A 72 -9.59 -11.01 -14.66
C TYR A 72 -10.49 -10.34 -15.71
N GLU A 73 -9.98 -9.50 -16.61
CA GLU A 73 -10.80 -8.72 -17.57
C GLU A 73 -11.92 -9.53 -18.23
N ASN A 74 -11.62 -10.70 -18.81
CA ASN A 74 -12.58 -11.47 -19.61
C ASN A 74 -13.32 -12.54 -18.81
N GLU A 75 -12.65 -13.18 -17.86
CA GLU A 75 -13.19 -14.29 -17.07
C GLU A 75 -12.98 -14.05 -15.58
N LEU A 76 -14.05 -14.20 -14.81
CA LEU A 76 -14.01 -14.11 -13.35
C LEU A 76 -14.97 -15.14 -12.73
N ASP A 77 -14.40 -16.22 -12.22
CA ASP A 77 -15.06 -17.04 -11.20
C ASP A 77 -14.91 -16.34 -9.85
N VAL A 78 -16.02 -15.81 -9.34
CA VAL A 78 -16.07 -14.98 -8.13
C VAL A 78 -15.64 -15.77 -6.89
N LEU A 79 -16.13 -17.00 -6.74
CA LEU A 79 -15.81 -17.83 -5.58
C LEU A 79 -14.32 -18.22 -5.58
N LYS A 80 -13.81 -18.65 -6.74
CA LYS A 80 -12.39 -18.96 -6.91
C LYS A 80 -11.50 -17.74 -6.69
N PHE A 81 -11.95 -16.57 -7.13
CA PHE A 81 -11.28 -15.30 -6.89
C PHE A 81 -11.17 -14.99 -5.39
N TRP A 82 -12.27 -15.00 -4.65
CA TRP A 82 -12.26 -14.72 -3.21
C TRP A 82 -11.47 -15.77 -2.43
N LYS A 83 -11.60 -17.06 -2.74
CA LYS A 83 -10.76 -18.12 -2.12
C LYS A 83 -9.27 -17.87 -2.35
N LYS A 84 -8.87 -17.48 -3.56
CA LYS A 84 -7.48 -17.16 -3.87
C LYS A 84 -6.99 -15.93 -3.10
N ARG A 85 -7.81 -14.89 -2.97
CA ARG A 85 -7.47 -13.69 -2.18
C ARG A 85 -7.36 -14.03 -0.70
N PHE A 86 -8.28 -14.84 -0.19
CA PHE A 86 -8.27 -15.28 1.20
C PHE A 86 -6.97 -16.01 1.55
N ILE A 87 -6.60 -17.04 0.78
CA ILE A 87 -5.38 -17.84 1.00
C ILE A 87 -4.10 -16.99 0.85
N ASN A 88 -4.10 -16.00 -0.03
CA ASN A 88 -2.91 -15.17 -0.26
C ASN A 88 -2.70 -14.08 0.80
N ILE A 89 -3.73 -13.75 1.59
CA ILE A 89 -3.72 -12.64 2.54
C ILE A 89 -3.73 -13.17 3.97
N TYR A 90 -4.78 -13.90 4.36
CA TYR A 90 -5.08 -14.19 5.75
C TYR A 90 -4.04 -15.06 6.46
N PRO A 91 -3.55 -16.18 5.89
CA PRO A 91 -2.58 -17.02 6.60
C PRO A 91 -1.33 -16.23 7.00
N MET A 92 -0.77 -15.46 6.07
CA MET A 92 0.41 -14.63 6.32
C MET A 92 0.12 -13.54 7.36
N PHE A 93 -1.00 -12.84 7.21
CA PHE A 93 -1.41 -11.80 8.15
C PHE A 93 -1.61 -12.37 9.57
N TRP A 94 -2.31 -13.49 9.72
CA TRP A 94 -2.55 -14.11 11.02
C TRP A 94 -1.26 -14.59 11.68
N ILE A 95 -0.33 -15.19 10.93
CA ILE A 95 0.99 -15.57 11.46
C ILE A 95 1.71 -14.35 12.05
N ALA A 96 1.77 -13.26 11.30
CA ALA A 96 2.42 -12.04 11.75
C ALA A 96 1.69 -11.39 12.94
N TYR A 97 0.35 -11.37 12.88
CA TYR A 97 -0.48 -10.79 13.94
C TYR A 97 -0.32 -11.55 15.25
N ILE A 98 -0.41 -12.88 15.22
CA ILE A 98 -0.20 -13.74 16.40
C ILE A 98 1.20 -13.52 16.97
N PHE A 99 2.23 -13.47 16.11
CA PHE A 99 3.59 -13.18 16.56
C PHE A 99 3.70 -11.81 17.25
N ALA A 100 3.17 -10.75 16.63
CA ALA A 100 3.20 -9.40 17.20
C ALA A 100 2.41 -9.32 18.52
N MET A 101 1.27 -10.02 18.61
CA MET A 101 0.45 -10.11 19.81
C MET A 101 1.20 -10.80 20.95
N LEU A 102 1.79 -11.98 20.70
CA LEU A 102 2.56 -12.72 21.69
C LEU A 102 3.81 -11.94 22.14
N PHE A 103 4.49 -11.29 21.21
CA PHE A 103 5.64 -10.44 21.53
C PHE A 103 5.24 -9.26 22.43
N ASN A 104 4.16 -8.56 22.09
CA ASN A 104 3.67 -7.45 22.91
C ASN A 104 3.19 -7.92 24.28
N PHE A 105 2.50 -9.06 24.36
CA PHE A 105 2.10 -9.67 25.61
C PHE A 105 3.32 -9.99 26.50
N TYR A 106 4.36 -10.61 25.94
CA TYR A 106 5.61 -10.89 26.66
C TYR A 106 6.28 -9.60 27.18
N ARG A 107 6.30 -8.55 26.37
CA ARG A 107 6.97 -7.28 26.72
C ARG A 107 6.19 -6.47 27.78
N ILE A 108 4.86 -6.40 27.65
CA ILE A 108 4.00 -5.55 28.48
C ILE A 108 3.52 -6.32 29.72
N GLY A 109 3.46 -7.65 29.66
CA GLY A 109 2.93 -8.50 30.73
C GLY A 109 1.40 -8.55 30.77
N SER A 110 0.71 -7.87 29.84
CA SER A 110 -0.75 -7.84 29.76
C SER A 110 -1.25 -7.66 28.33
N ILE A 111 -2.51 -8.03 28.11
CA ILE A 111 -3.30 -7.63 26.96
C ILE A 111 -4.11 -6.41 27.40
N ASP A 112 -4.25 -5.41 26.53
CA ASP A 112 -5.05 -4.22 26.83
C ASP A 112 -6.49 -4.60 27.21
N THR A 113 -6.83 -4.42 28.49
CA THR A 113 -8.14 -4.76 29.06
C THR A 113 -9.17 -3.66 28.86
N SER A 114 -8.77 -2.47 28.42
CA SER A 114 -9.69 -1.37 28.12
C SER A 114 -10.48 -1.61 26.83
N ILE A 115 -9.96 -2.47 25.95
CA ILE A 115 -10.59 -2.82 24.69
C ILE A 115 -11.51 -4.03 24.87
N GLY A 116 -12.79 -3.88 24.55
CA GLY A 116 -13.76 -4.96 24.63
C GLY A 116 -13.36 -6.18 23.78
N LYS A 117 -13.34 -7.37 24.39
CA LYS A 117 -12.87 -8.63 23.77
C LYS A 117 -13.55 -8.96 22.44
N TRP A 118 -14.82 -8.58 22.24
CA TRP A 118 -15.52 -8.82 20.97
C TRP A 118 -14.84 -8.16 19.77
N ARG A 119 -14.04 -7.10 19.98
CA ARG A 119 -13.32 -6.37 18.92
C ARG A 119 -12.16 -7.16 18.29
N TYR A 120 -11.79 -8.32 18.84
CA TYR A 120 -10.89 -9.26 18.16
C TYR A 120 -11.40 -9.66 16.77
N ILE A 121 -12.71 -9.58 16.52
CA ILE A 121 -13.27 -9.84 15.20
C ILE A 121 -12.65 -8.96 14.12
N PHE A 122 -12.36 -7.69 14.42
CA PHE A 122 -11.76 -6.78 13.44
C PHE A 122 -10.34 -7.20 13.09
N SER A 123 -9.59 -7.68 14.08
CA SER A 123 -8.23 -8.20 13.87
C SER A 123 -8.25 -9.53 13.15
N ILE A 124 -9.16 -10.45 13.47
CA ILE A 124 -9.33 -11.72 12.73
C ILE A 124 -9.65 -11.44 11.25
N LEU A 125 -10.50 -10.44 10.98
CA LEU A 125 -10.88 -10.02 9.64
C LEU A 125 -9.81 -9.18 8.92
N GLY A 126 -8.77 -8.72 9.61
CA GLY A 126 -7.72 -7.86 9.04
C GLY A 126 -8.17 -6.44 8.69
N ILE A 127 -9.23 -5.95 9.36
CA ILE A 127 -9.81 -4.60 9.15
C ILE A 127 -9.64 -3.68 10.36
N ASP A 128 -9.00 -4.16 11.43
CA ASP A 128 -8.78 -3.42 12.67
C ASP A 128 -8.02 -2.10 12.48
N GLY A 129 -6.97 -2.06 11.65
CA GLY A 129 -6.25 -0.82 11.34
C GLY A 129 -7.10 0.17 10.53
N TYR A 130 -7.97 -0.32 9.65
CA TYR A 130 -8.90 0.53 8.90
C TYR A 130 -9.97 1.12 9.82
N ILE A 131 -10.53 0.31 10.71
CA ILE A 131 -11.53 0.72 11.71
C ILE A 131 -10.92 1.69 12.74
N ALA A 132 -9.66 1.50 13.14
CA ALA A 132 -8.94 2.41 14.04
C ALA A 132 -8.89 3.85 13.53
N ASN A 133 -8.81 4.04 12.21
CA ASN A 133 -8.83 5.37 11.60
C ASN A 133 -10.17 6.10 11.77
N TRP A 134 -11.23 5.43 12.23
CA TRP A 134 -12.54 6.03 12.54
C TRP A 134 -12.73 6.29 14.04
N GLY A 135 -11.66 6.25 14.83
CA GLY A 135 -11.70 6.53 16.28
C GLY A 135 -12.17 5.35 17.12
N VAL A 136 -12.37 4.19 16.51
CA VAL A 136 -12.73 2.95 17.22
C VAL A 136 -11.45 2.26 17.68
N GLN A 137 -11.26 2.13 19.00
CA GLN A 137 -10.12 1.37 19.53
C GLN A 137 -10.21 -0.11 19.12
N THR A 138 -9.13 -0.65 18.57
CA THR A 138 -9.03 -2.05 18.14
C THR A 138 -7.68 -2.63 18.60
N PHE A 139 -7.53 -3.95 18.49
CA PHE A 139 -6.25 -4.61 18.75
C PHE A 139 -5.31 -4.50 17.53
N PHE A 140 -5.18 -3.31 16.93
CA PHE A 140 -4.36 -3.10 15.74
C PHE A 140 -2.87 -3.23 16.06
N LEU A 141 -2.19 -4.18 15.40
CA LEU A 141 -0.77 -4.48 15.63
C LEU A 141 0.08 -4.49 14.36
N VAL A 142 -0.48 -4.98 13.25
CA VAL A 142 0.21 -5.20 11.96
C VAL A 142 -0.75 -5.02 10.80
N GLY A 143 -0.23 -4.85 9.58
CA GLY A 143 -1.01 -4.86 8.35
C GLY A 143 -1.42 -3.49 7.78
N GLU A 144 -1.20 -2.39 8.51
CA GLU A 144 -1.64 -1.04 8.15
C GLU A 144 -3.15 -0.93 7.86
N TRP A 145 -3.67 0.31 7.80
CA TRP A 145 -5.06 0.56 7.41
C TRP A 145 -5.35 0.14 5.96
N PHE A 146 -4.33 0.10 5.11
CA PHE A 146 -4.41 -0.30 3.71
C PHE A 146 -4.87 -1.76 3.53
N LEU A 147 -4.53 -2.67 4.45
CA LEU A 147 -4.97 -4.05 4.39
C LEU A 147 -6.50 -4.16 4.49
N GLY A 148 -7.11 -3.45 5.44
CA GLY A 148 -8.56 -3.43 5.57
C GLY A 148 -9.23 -2.82 4.34
N TYR A 149 -8.67 -1.74 3.80
CA TYR A 149 -9.13 -1.13 2.56
C TYR A 149 -9.11 -2.12 1.39
N ILE A 150 -8.00 -2.82 1.16
CA ILE A 150 -7.87 -3.69 -0.01
C ILE A 150 -8.76 -4.95 0.11
N ILE A 151 -9.03 -5.44 1.32
CA ILE A 151 -9.99 -6.52 1.57
C ILE A 151 -11.40 -6.08 1.12
N ILE A 152 -11.84 -4.88 1.50
CA ILE A 152 -13.14 -4.32 1.06
C ILE A 152 -13.17 -4.20 -0.47
N ILE A 153 -12.10 -3.68 -1.08
CA ILE A 153 -11.99 -3.60 -2.54
C ILE A 153 -12.10 -4.97 -3.20
N TYR A 154 -11.48 -6.01 -2.66
CA TYR A 154 -11.59 -7.36 -3.22
C TYR A 154 -13.01 -7.93 -3.11
N ILE A 155 -13.76 -7.60 -2.07
CA ILE A 155 -15.17 -7.99 -1.97
C ILE A 155 -15.99 -7.32 -3.10
N ILE A 156 -15.81 -6.02 -3.32
CA ILE A 156 -16.59 -5.27 -4.34
C ILE A 156 -16.02 -5.38 -5.77
N PHE A 157 -14.80 -5.91 -5.94
CA PHE A 157 -14.12 -6.00 -7.23
C PHE A 157 -14.96 -6.64 -8.36
N PRO A 158 -15.72 -7.74 -8.15
CA PRO A 158 -16.56 -8.30 -9.21
C PRO A 158 -17.56 -7.29 -9.79
N ILE A 159 -18.13 -6.43 -8.94
CA ILE A 159 -19.07 -5.37 -9.33
C ILE A 159 -18.32 -4.26 -10.09
N LEU A 160 -17.18 -3.81 -9.57
CA LEU A 160 -16.34 -2.80 -10.23
C LEU A 160 -15.89 -3.28 -11.62
N ARG A 161 -15.45 -4.54 -11.73
CA ARG A 161 -15.06 -5.16 -13.00
C ARG A 161 -16.21 -5.18 -13.99
N LYS A 162 -17.40 -5.60 -13.55
CA LYS A 162 -18.61 -5.60 -14.39
C LYS A 162 -18.90 -4.17 -14.88
N GLY A 163 -18.83 -3.19 -14.00
CA GLY A 163 -19.02 -1.78 -14.34
C GLY A 163 -18.00 -1.27 -15.36
N VAL A 164 -16.70 -1.57 -15.22
CA VAL A 164 -15.68 -1.16 -16.22
C VAL A 164 -15.91 -1.83 -17.58
N ASN A 165 -16.36 -3.09 -17.61
CA ASN A 165 -16.55 -3.82 -18.86
C ASN A 165 -17.85 -3.46 -19.60
N GLU A 166 -18.96 -3.31 -18.88
CA GLU A 166 -20.29 -3.11 -19.48
C GLU A 166 -20.74 -1.65 -19.48
N TYR A 167 -20.39 -0.88 -18.43
CA TYR A 167 -20.87 0.49 -18.22
C TYR A 167 -19.74 1.46 -17.82
N PRO A 168 -18.63 1.54 -18.58
CA PRO A 168 -17.42 2.27 -18.18
C PRO A 168 -17.69 3.75 -17.90
N LEU A 169 -18.47 4.43 -18.74
CA LEU A 169 -18.78 5.84 -18.54
C LEU A 169 -19.63 6.07 -17.29
N LEU A 170 -20.66 5.24 -17.09
CA LEU A 170 -21.55 5.34 -15.93
C LEU A 170 -20.80 5.12 -14.61
N LEU A 171 -19.95 4.08 -14.55
CA LEU A 171 -19.13 3.82 -13.36
C LEU A 171 -18.15 4.97 -13.09
N ALA A 172 -17.54 5.56 -14.13
CA ALA A 172 -16.68 6.73 -13.99
C ALA A 172 -17.45 7.93 -13.41
N ILE A 173 -18.66 8.22 -13.92
CA ILE A 173 -19.52 9.30 -13.41
C ILE A 173 -19.92 9.05 -11.95
N ILE A 174 -20.41 7.85 -11.62
CA ILE A 174 -20.79 7.49 -10.24
C ILE A 174 -19.59 7.67 -9.30
N THR A 175 -18.41 7.20 -9.70
CA THR A 175 -17.20 7.34 -8.90
C THR A 175 -16.82 8.80 -8.71
N ALA A 176 -16.90 9.62 -9.76
CA ALA A 176 -16.61 11.05 -9.66
C ALA A 176 -17.57 11.76 -8.70
N VAL A 177 -18.87 11.45 -8.77
CA VAL A 177 -19.87 11.99 -7.83
C VAL A 177 -19.56 11.57 -6.40
N LEU A 178 -19.31 10.27 -6.14
CA LEU A 178 -18.97 9.78 -4.80
C LEU A 178 -17.66 10.39 -4.27
N TYR A 179 -16.68 10.60 -5.14
CA TYR A 179 -15.42 11.25 -4.79
C TYR A 179 -15.63 12.71 -4.39
N ILE A 180 -16.37 13.49 -5.21
CA ILE A 180 -16.69 14.90 -4.91
C ILE A 180 -17.50 15.00 -3.63
N LEU A 181 -18.53 14.17 -3.45
CA LEU A 181 -19.33 14.14 -2.21
C LEU A 181 -18.45 13.82 -1.00
N SER A 182 -17.51 12.89 -1.12
CA SER A 182 -16.59 12.57 -0.03
C SER A 182 -15.69 13.75 0.34
N ILE A 183 -15.22 14.51 -0.65
CA ILE A 183 -14.43 15.71 -0.41
C ILE A 183 -15.27 16.79 0.27
N VAL A 184 -16.47 17.07 -0.24
CA VAL A 184 -17.37 18.10 0.30
C VAL A 184 -17.80 17.78 1.73
N LEU A 185 -17.99 16.49 2.05
CA LEU A 185 -18.32 16.03 3.40
C LEU A 185 -17.11 15.91 4.33
N GLY A 186 -15.90 16.30 3.88
CA GLY A 186 -14.69 16.25 4.70
C GLY A 186 -14.24 14.83 5.08
N ALA A 187 -14.48 13.85 4.21
CA ALA A 187 -14.08 12.47 4.45
C ALA A 187 -12.56 12.35 4.61
N LYS A 188 -12.12 11.45 5.50
CA LYS A 188 -10.69 11.18 5.75
C LYS A 188 -10.01 10.64 4.49
N ASP A 189 -8.71 10.88 4.33
CA ASP A 189 -7.92 10.37 3.19
C ASP A 189 -8.03 8.85 3.03
N VAL A 190 -8.13 8.10 4.13
CA VAL A 190 -8.26 6.64 4.11
C VAL A 190 -9.61 6.13 3.59
N SER A 191 -10.59 7.01 3.36
CA SER A 191 -11.97 6.62 3.04
C SER A 191 -12.08 5.90 1.71
N LEU A 192 -13.00 4.92 1.65
CA LEU A 192 -13.20 4.07 0.48
C LEU A 192 -13.35 4.87 -0.82
N PHE A 193 -14.30 5.81 -0.85
CA PHE A 193 -14.65 6.61 -2.03
C PHE A 193 -13.62 7.69 -2.37
N VAL A 194 -12.79 8.09 -1.42
CA VAL A 194 -11.67 9.01 -1.65
C VAL A 194 -10.59 8.34 -2.52
N LYS A 195 -10.28 7.08 -2.22
CA LYS A 195 -9.21 6.31 -2.87
C LYS A 195 -9.67 5.47 -4.06
N LEU A 196 -10.99 5.23 -4.18
CA LEU A 196 -11.58 4.46 -5.28
C LEU A 196 -11.21 4.97 -6.70
N PRO A 197 -11.12 6.29 -6.98
CA PRO A 197 -10.70 6.78 -8.29
C PRO A 197 -9.32 6.27 -8.73
N GLU A 198 -8.36 6.17 -7.81
CA GLU A 198 -6.99 5.72 -8.11
C GLU A 198 -7.00 4.24 -8.51
N PHE A 199 -7.76 3.41 -7.77
CA PHE A 199 -7.95 2.00 -8.11
C PHE A 199 -8.62 1.82 -9.47
N LEU A 200 -9.71 2.56 -9.74
CA LEU A 200 -10.44 2.50 -11.01
C LEU A 200 -9.61 3.05 -12.17
N PHE A 201 -8.81 4.08 -11.96
CA PHE A 201 -7.88 4.58 -12.97
C PHE A 201 -6.95 3.45 -13.45
N GLY A 202 -6.41 2.65 -12.54
CA GLY A 202 -5.62 1.47 -12.90
C GLY A 202 -6.39 0.45 -13.77
N MET A 203 -7.66 0.21 -13.45
CA MET A 203 -8.52 -0.69 -14.24
C MET A 203 -8.76 -0.12 -15.65
N TYR A 204 -9.14 1.16 -15.75
CA TYR A 204 -9.35 1.85 -17.03
C TYR A 204 -8.09 1.94 -17.86
N PHE A 205 -6.94 2.19 -17.21
CA PHE A 205 -5.65 2.23 -17.87
C PHE A 205 -5.37 0.90 -18.59
N ILE A 206 -5.57 -0.24 -17.93
CA ILE A 206 -5.40 -1.55 -18.58
C ILE A 206 -6.45 -1.82 -19.66
N LYS A 207 -7.71 -1.44 -19.41
CA LYS A 207 -8.80 -1.71 -20.36
C LYS A 207 -8.61 -0.95 -21.68
N PHE A 208 -8.27 0.33 -21.60
CA PHE A 208 -8.34 1.25 -22.74
C PHE A 208 -6.97 1.72 -23.25
N ILE A 209 -5.96 1.85 -22.37
CA ILE A 209 -4.64 2.41 -22.74
C ILE A 209 -3.62 1.29 -22.93
N LYS A 210 -3.57 0.32 -22.00
CA LYS A 210 -2.63 -0.81 -21.88
C LYS A 210 -1.16 -0.40 -21.68
N LYS A 211 -0.64 0.56 -22.44
CA LYS A 211 0.72 1.08 -22.35
C LYS A 211 0.76 2.60 -22.48
N PRO A 212 1.54 3.31 -21.64
CA PRO A 212 1.67 4.76 -21.75
C PRO A 212 2.49 5.13 -23.00
N ASN A 213 2.16 6.24 -23.63
CA ASN A 213 2.98 6.80 -24.72
C ASN A 213 3.77 8.04 -24.23
N LEU A 214 4.74 8.49 -25.03
CA LEU A 214 5.59 9.64 -24.69
C LEU A 214 4.78 10.91 -24.42
N LYS A 215 3.71 11.17 -25.18
CA LYS A 215 2.87 12.37 -24.97
C LYS A 215 2.22 12.35 -23.59
N MET A 216 1.65 11.21 -23.20
CA MET A 216 1.07 11.02 -21.87
C MET A 216 2.12 11.21 -20.76
N ALA A 217 3.30 10.61 -20.94
CA ALA A 217 4.41 10.73 -19.99
C ALA A 217 4.88 12.18 -19.84
N LEU A 218 5.02 12.93 -20.94
CA LEU A 218 5.40 14.35 -20.91
C LEU A 218 4.35 15.20 -20.21
N ILE A 219 3.06 15.02 -20.52
CA ILE A 219 1.97 15.75 -19.85
C ILE A 219 1.98 15.43 -18.34
N SER A 220 2.09 14.16 -17.98
CA SER A 220 2.16 13.73 -16.59
C SER A 220 3.41 14.29 -15.87
N LEU A 221 4.55 14.34 -16.54
CA LEU A 221 5.77 14.92 -15.98
C LEU A 221 5.60 16.41 -15.72
N VAL A 222 5.02 17.15 -16.67
CA VAL A 222 4.70 18.57 -16.51
C VAL A 222 3.78 18.78 -15.31
N ILE A 223 2.74 17.96 -15.13
CA ILE A 223 1.84 18.05 -13.97
C ILE A 223 2.61 17.88 -12.65
N VAL A 224 3.46 16.85 -12.54
CA VAL A 224 4.23 16.58 -11.31
C VAL A 224 5.24 17.71 -11.03
N VAL A 225 5.93 18.19 -12.08
CA VAL A 225 6.92 19.28 -11.96
C VAL A 225 6.23 20.59 -11.56
N ILE A 226 5.14 20.98 -12.24
CA ILE A 226 4.38 22.18 -11.90
C ILE A 226 3.88 22.09 -10.46
N ASN A 227 3.32 20.95 -10.03
CA ASN A 227 2.85 20.82 -8.65
C ASN A 227 3.97 20.95 -7.62
N THR A 228 5.17 20.47 -7.96
CA THR A 228 6.38 20.61 -7.12
C THR A 228 6.84 22.05 -7.00
N LEU A 229 6.80 22.81 -8.11
CA LEU A 229 7.32 24.18 -8.18
C LEU A 229 6.33 25.21 -7.63
N VAL A 230 5.06 25.10 -8.03
CA VAL A 230 3.99 26.03 -7.63
C VAL A 230 3.57 25.80 -6.18
N LYS A 231 3.67 24.57 -5.68
CA LYS A 231 3.23 24.14 -4.34
C LYS A 231 1.84 24.68 -4.01
N PRO A 232 0.84 24.38 -4.85
CA PRO A 232 -0.47 24.99 -4.72
C PRO A 232 -1.11 24.56 -3.40
N ASP A 233 -1.78 25.50 -2.74
CA ASP A 233 -2.41 25.27 -1.44
C ASP A 233 -3.91 24.98 -1.64
N PHE A 234 -4.21 23.72 -1.98
CA PHE A 234 -5.59 23.24 -2.11
C PHE A 234 -5.76 21.86 -1.48
N ILE A 235 -6.99 21.35 -1.50
CA ILE A 235 -7.41 20.09 -0.90
C ILE A 235 -6.40 18.96 -1.17
N SER A 236 -5.68 18.54 -0.13
CA SER A 236 -4.56 17.58 -0.19
C SER A 236 -4.95 16.23 -0.79
N VAL A 237 -6.20 15.80 -0.57
CA VAL A 237 -6.77 14.58 -1.16
C VAL A 237 -6.81 14.67 -2.68
N VAL A 238 -7.20 15.83 -3.22
CA VAL A 238 -7.24 16.05 -4.68
C VAL A 238 -5.81 16.09 -5.23
N GLN A 239 -4.90 16.77 -4.53
CA GLN A 239 -3.46 16.76 -4.84
C GLN A 239 -2.90 15.36 -4.96
N CYS A 240 -3.15 14.53 -3.96
CA CYS A 240 -2.70 13.14 -3.95
C CYS A 240 -3.21 12.38 -5.18
N THR A 241 -4.50 12.48 -5.50
CA THR A 241 -5.12 11.71 -6.59
C THR A 241 -4.49 12.01 -7.95
N TYR A 242 -4.42 13.28 -8.39
CA TYR A 242 -3.88 13.54 -9.73
C TYR A 242 -2.35 13.44 -9.78
N VAL A 243 -1.62 13.78 -8.70
CA VAL A 243 -0.16 13.60 -8.67
C VAL A 243 0.19 12.12 -8.71
N GLY A 244 -0.55 11.27 -7.99
CA GLY A 244 -0.38 9.83 -8.01
C GLY A 244 -0.67 9.21 -9.37
N ILE A 245 -1.78 9.62 -10.02
CA ILE A 245 -2.11 9.22 -11.40
C ILE A 245 -1.01 9.63 -12.39
N ALA A 246 -0.59 10.90 -12.36
CA ALA A 246 0.46 11.41 -13.23
C ALA A 246 1.79 10.68 -12.98
N SER A 247 2.14 10.46 -11.72
CA SER A 247 3.35 9.72 -11.34
C SER A 247 3.32 8.28 -11.82
N PHE A 248 2.18 7.60 -11.73
CA PHE A 248 2.02 6.26 -12.28
C PHE A 248 2.29 6.23 -13.78
N VAL A 249 1.71 7.17 -14.55
CA VAL A 249 1.91 7.24 -16.01
C VAL A 249 3.38 7.50 -16.35
N CYS A 250 4.03 8.44 -15.65
CA CYS A 250 5.47 8.70 -15.80
C CYS A 250 6.31 7.47 -15.50
N LEU A 251 6.12 6.84 -14.35
CA LEU A 251 6.89 5.67 -13.93
C LEU A 251 6.65 4.47 -14.83
N ALA A 252 5.41 4.29 -15.30
CA ALA A 252 5.08 3.24 -16.25
C ALA A 252 5.84 3.43 -17.57
N TYR A 253 5.92 4.66 -18.10
CA TYR A 253 6.70 4.95 -19.30
C TYR A 253 8.21 4.82 -19.08
N VAL A 254 8.73 5.38 -17.98
CA VAL A 254 10.16 5.26 -17.62
C VAL A 254 10.60 3.80 -17.52
N SER A 255 9.74 2.91 -17.02
CA SER A 255 10.05 1.49 -16.97
C SER A 255 10.26 0.85 -18.35
N GLU A 256 9.70 1.40 -19.43
CA GLU A 256 9.96 0.94 -20.79
C GLU A 256 11.38 1.25 -21.23
N LEU A 257 12.00 2.29 -20.66
CA LEU A 257 13.40 2.68 -20.89
C LEU A 257 14.38 1.88 -19.99
N LEU A 258 13.87 1.23 -18.94
CA LEU A 258 14.65 0.57 -17.90
C LEU A 258 14.51 -0.96 -17.92
N GLN A 259 14.28 -1.56 -19.10
CA GLN A 259 14.07 -3.01 -19.25
C GLN A 259 15.34 -3.86 -19.08
N PHE A 260 16.36 -3.37 -18.39
CA PHE A 260 17.58 -4.12 -18.10
C PHE A 260 17.31 -5.32 -17.18
N ASP A 261 17.92 -6.47 -17.47
CA ASP A 261 17.74 -7.72 -16.70
C ASP A 261 17.98 -7.56 -15.20
N ILE A 262 18.96 -6.73 -14.82
CA ILE A 262 19.30 -6.47 -13.41
C ILE A 262 18.13 -5.77 -12.71
N ILE A 263 17.55 -4.73 -13.33
CA ILE A 263 16.42 -3.98 -12.78
C ILE A 263 15.19 -4.89 -12.68
N GLN A 264 14.92 -5.69 -13.72
CA GLN A 264 13.81 -6.65 -13.69
C GLN A 264 13.95 -7.67 -12.55
N LYS A 265 15.17 -8.19 -12.31
CA LYS A 265 15.45 -9.10 -11.20
C LYS A 265 15.22 -8.42 -9.85
N ILE A 266 15.72 -7.19 -9.66
CA ILE A 266 15.53 -6.42 -8.43
C ILE A 266 14.03 -6.18 -8.17
N CYS A 267 13.30 -5.64 -9.15
CA CYS A 267 11.86 -5.40 -9.04
C CYS A 267 11.09 -6.69 -8.74
N LYS A 268 11.48 -7.81 -9.35
CA LYS A 268 10.88 -9.12 -9.09
C LYS A 268 11.08 -9.58 -7.64
N VAL A 269 12.26 -9.35 -7.06
CA VAL A 269 12.53 -9.64 -5.65
C VAL A 269 11.69 -8.74 -4.75
N ILE A 270 11.70 -7.42 -4.97
CA ILE A 270 10.91 -6.48 -4.16
C ILE A 270 9.42 -6.83 -4.22
N CYS A 271 8.88 -7.09 -5.41
CA CYS A 271 7.48 -7.49 -5.58
C CYS A 271 7.14 -8.82 -4.89
N LYS A 272 8.09 -9.77 -4.83
CA LYS A 272 7.88 -11.04 -4.13
C LYS A 272 7.70 -10.82 -2.62
N TYR A 273 8.46 -9.89 -2.06
CA TYR A 273 8.46 -9.59 -0.62
C TYR A 273 7.62 -8.37 -0.24
N SER A 274 6.93 -7.71 -1.18
CA SER A 274 6.20 -6.48 -0.90
C SER A 274 5.10 -6.69 0.13
N TYR A 275 4.31 -7.76 0.01
CA TYR A 275 3.24 -8.06 0.96
C TYR A 275 3.74 -8.42 2.37
N PRO A 276 4.68 -9.37 2.56
CA PRO A 276 5.20 -9.64 3.90
C PRO A 276 5.88 -8.41 4.51
N CYS A 277 6.59 -7.60 3.70
CA CYS A 277 7.14 -6.32 4.12
C CYS A 277 6.07 -5.38 4.67
N PHE A 278 4.96 -5.23 3.95
CA PHE A 278 3.86 -4.38 4.40
C PHE A 278 3.24 -4.80 5.72
N ILE A 279 3.19 -6.10 6.01
CA ILE A 279 2.63 -6.56 7.26
C ILE A 279 3.52 -6.15 8.44
N VAL A 280 4.84 -6.30 8.30
CA VAL A 280 5.77 -6.21 9.45
C VAL A 280 6.50 -4.88 9.59
N HIS A 281 6.64 -4.09 8.53
CA HIS A 281 7.55 -2.93 8.51
C HIS A 281 7.25 -1.91 9.61
N HIS A 282 6.00 -1.49 9.77
CA HIS A 282 5.62 -0.51 10.79
C HIS A 282 5.95 -1.00 12.20
N PHE A 283 5.53 -2.23 12.52
CA PHE A 283 5.85 -2.86 13.80
C PHE A 283 7.36 -2.90 14.06
N ILE A 284 8.15 -3.35 13.09
CA ILE A 284 9.61 -3.43 13.21
C ILE A 284 10.24 -2.05 13.39
N ILE A 285 9.86 -1.07 12.57
CA ILE A 285 10.38 0.31 12.63
C ILE A 285 10.17 0.89 14.04
N TYR A 286 8.94 0.81 14.56
CA TYR A 286 8.63 1.30 15.90
C TYR A 286 9.44 0.59 16.99
N ARG A 287 9.53 -0.76 16.93
CA ARG A 287 10.30 -1.53 17.92
C ARG A 287 11.79 -1.24 17.89
N MET A 288 12.37 -1.01 16.71
CA MET A 288 13.80 -0.72 16.58
C MET A 288 14.14 0.68 17.11
N VAL A 289 13.28 1.65 16.83
CA VAL A 289 13.51 3.05 17.16
C VAL A 289 13.31 3.34 18.65
N GLU A 290 12.53 2.55 19.38
CA GLU A 290 12.37 2.65 20.85
C GLU A 290 13.69 2.68 21.63
N LYS A 291 14.78 2.16 21.07
CA LYS A 291 16.11 2.16 21.70
C LYS A 291 16.93 3.43 21.46
N PHE A 292 16.43 4.36 20.66
CA PHE A 292 17.17 5.54 20.22
C PHE A 292 16.44 6.82 20.64
N ASN A 293 17.21 7.81 21.09
CA ASN A 293 16.69 9.16 21.26
C ASN A 293 16.74 9.90 19.91
N LEU A 294 15.58 10.00 19.26
CA LEU A 294 15.44 10.65 17.95
C LEU A 294 15.73 12.16 17.98
N ASP A 295 15.50 12.84 19.11
CA ASP A 295 15.76 14.28 19.22
C ASP A 295 17.28 14.55 19.03
N ASN A 296 18.11 13.69 19.61
CA ASN A 296 19.56 13.85 19.63
C ASN A 296 20.32 13.02 18.56
N ILE A 297 19.62 12.24 17.74
CA ILE A 297 20.28 11.41 16.73
C ILE A 297 20.95 12.28 15.64
N THR A 298 22.20 11.98 15.31
CA THR A 298 22.91 12.61 14.18
C THR A 298 22.43 12.06 12.84
N MET A 299 22.69 12.76 11.73
CA MET A 299 22.31 12.26 10.39
C MET A 299 23.00 10.95 10.04
N GLY A 300 24.29 10.78 10.37
CA GLY A 300 25.01 9.53 10.13
C GLY A 300 24.40 8.34 10.87
N GLN A 301 24.09 8.53 12.17
CA GLN A 301 23.40 7.51 12.97
C GLN A 301 21.99 7.22 12.45
N ASN A 302 21.29 8.23 11.94
CA ASN A 302 19.96 8.06 11.36
C ASN A 302 20.00 7.19 10.08
N TYR A 303 20.92 7.45 9.16
CA TYR A 303 21.10 6.58 7.98
C TYR A 303 21.49 5.15 8.37
N LEU A 304 22.33 4.98 9.40
CA LEU A 304 22.68 3.65 9.91
C LEU A 304 21.47 2.93 10.53
N LEU A 305 20.68 3.62 11.35
CA LEU A 305 19.45 3.09 11.94
C LEU A 305 18.46 2.69 10.84
N PHE A 306 18.29 3.52 9.82
CA PHE A 306 17.44 3.21 8.67
C PHE A 306 17.93 1.96 7.92
N ALA A 307 19.23 1.83 7.67
CA ALA A 307 19.81 0.64 7.05
C ALA A 307 19.57 -0.62 7.90
N CYS A 308 19.74 -0.52 9.23
CA CYS A 308 19.41 -1.60 10.16
C CYS A 308 17.93 -1.98 10.06
N CYS A 309 17.02 -1.00 10.03
CA CYS A 309 15.58 -1.25 9.84
C CYS A 309 15.32 -2.01 8.54
N ILE A 310 15.91 -1.62 7.41
CA ILE A 310 15.75 -2.33 6.13
C ILE A 310 16.19 -3.78 6.25
N VAL A 311 17.36 -4.05 6.85
CA VAL A 311 17.88 -5.41 7.01
C VAL A 311 16.93 -6.27 7.85
N VAL A 312 16.47 -5.75 8.99
CA VAL A 312 15.56 -6.49 9.87
C VAL A 312 14.21 -6.72 9.18
N ILE A 313 13.64 -5.70 8.52
CA ILE A 313 12.40 -5.84 7.73
C ILE A 313 12.58 -6.93 6.66
N ALA A 314 13.69 -6.93 5.93
CA ALA A 314 13.98 -7.94 4.91
C ALA A 314 14.05 -9.37 5.51
N VAL A 315 14.73 -9.54 6.64
CA VAL A 315 14.83 -10.84 7.34
C VAL A 315 13.45 -11.33 7.79
N PHE A 316 12.67 -10.49 8.48
CA PHE A 316 11.34 -10.88 8.95
C PHE A 316 10.37 -11.10 7.78
N SER A 317 10.46 -10.30 6.71
CA SER A 317 9.66 -10.52 5.49
C SER A 317 9.98 -11.85 4.83
N TYR A 318 11.27 -12.22 4.79
CA TYR A 318 11.72 -13.52 4.32
C TYR A 318 11.15 -14.64 5.18
N LEU A 319 11.35 -14.58 6.50
CA LEU A 319 10.88 -15.62 7.43
C LEU A 319 9.38 -15.79 7.35
N LEU A 320 8.62 -14.69 7.36
CA LEU A 320 7.17 -14.69 7.28
C LEU A 320 6.68 -15.37 6.01
N LEU A 321 7.30 -15.07 4.85
CA LEU A 321 6.94 -15.72 3.59
C LEU A 321 7.20 -17.23 3.63
N HIS A 322 8.34 -17.68 4.15
CA HIS A 322 8.70 -19.10 4.20
C HIS A 322 7.81 -19.89 5.17
N VAL A 323 7.48 -19.30 6.32
CA VAL A 323 6.55 -19.90 7.28
C VAL A 323 5.15 -19.99 6.67
N ASN A 324 4.67 -18.90 6.04
CA ASN A 324 3.39 -18.90 5.33
C ASN A 324 3.33 -19.98 4.25
N ASP A 325 4.36 -20.12 3.42
CA ASP A 325 4.37 -21.11 2.34
C ASP A 325 4.26 -22.54 2.88
N LYS A 326 4.93 -22.85 4.00
CA LYS A 326 4.79 -24.14 4.69
C LYS A 326 3.38 -24.36 5.24
N VAL A 327 2.81 -23.36 5.92
CA VAL A 327 1.45 -23.44 6.49
C VAL A 327 0.41 -23.65 5.39
N VAL A 328 0.48 -22.88 4.30
CA VAL A 328 -0.45 -23.00 3.16
C VAL A 328 -0.31 -24.36 2.46
N GLN A 329 0.90 -24.94 2.41
CA GLN A 329 1.11 -26.29 1.87
C GLN A 329 0.42 -27.35 2.74
N LEU A 330 0.47 -27.23 4.06
CA LEU A 330 -0.22 -28.14 4.98
C LEU A 330 -1.74 -28.06 4.81
N LEU A 331 -2.29 -26.84 4.82
CA LEU A 331 -3.74 -26.62 4.62
C LEU A 331 -4.27 -27.20 3.31
N LYS A 332 -3.46 -27.21 2.25
CA LYS A 332 -3.83 -27.80 0.95
C LYS A 332 -3.75 -29.32 0.92
N LYS A 333 -2.93 -29.94 1.78
CA LYS A 333 -2.83 -31.40 1.87
C LYS A 333 -4.02 -31.99 2.62
N GLU A 334 -4.52 -31.29 3.64
CA GLU A 334 -5.68 -31.72 4.44
C GLU A 334 -7.03 -31.48 3.72
N ALA A 335 -7.07 -30.62 2.71
CA ALA A 335 -8.26 -30.33 1.90
C ALA A 335 -8.43 -31.26 0.68
N LYS A 336 -7.57 -32.27 0.53
CA LYS A 336 -7.70 -33.36 -0.43
C LYS A 336 -8.11 -34.62 0.31
#